data_AF-A0A1D7W8R7-F1
#
_entry.id   AF-A0A1D7W8R7-F1
#
_cell.length_a   1.000
_cell.length_b   1.000
_cell.length_c   1.000
_cell.angle_alpha   90.00
_cell.angle_beta   90.00
_cell.angle_gamma   90.00
#
_symmetry.space_group_name_H-M   'P 1'
#
loop_
_entity.id
_entity.type
_entity.pdbx_description
1 polymer ?
#
loop_
_entity_poly.entity_id
_entity_poly.type
_entity_poly.pdbx_seq_one_letter_code
_entity_poly.pdbx_strand_id
1 'polypeptide(L)' 'MAVMKQGEIVEYDDVDTVLANPRHAYTQELLAAVPRMGSQSLVNNG' A
#
# COMPACT_ATOMS: atom_id res chain seq x y z
N MET A 1 3.33 2.28 -12.34
CA MET A 1 2.09 2.64 -11.62
C MET A 1 2.12 4.11 -11.29
N ALA A 2 1.05 4.85 -11.61
CA ALA A 2 0.89 6.25 -11.24
C ALA A 2 -0.06 6.37 -10.04
N VAL A 3 0.31 7.19 -9.05
CA VAL A 3 -0.55 7.61 -7.95
C VAL A 3 -0.93 9.07 -8.17
N MET A 4 -2.23 9.37 -8.09
CA MET A 4 -2.75 10.71 -8.31
C MET A 4 -3.43 11.26 -7.07
N LYS A 5 -3.25 12.56 -6.83
CA LYS A 5 -3.96 13.34 -5.81
C LYS A 5 -4.38 14.66 -6.44
N GLN A 6 -5.67 14.99 -6.34
CA GLN A 6 -6.23 16.27 -6.84
C GLN A 6 -5.91 16.55 -8.33
N GLY A 7 -5.87 15.50 -9.17
CA GLY A 7 -5.60 15.63 -10.59
C GLY A 7 -4.12 15.70 -10.97
N GLU A 8 -3.21 15.65 -10.01
CA GLU A 8 -1.76 15.64 -10.24
C GLU A 8 -1.15 14.27 -9.97
N ILE A 9 -0.17 13.87 -10.77
CA ILE A 9 0.66 12.69 -10.50
C ILE A 9 1.64 13.06 -9.40
N VAL A 10 1.49 12.41 -8.24
CA VAL A 10 2.35 12.65 -7.07
C VAL A 10 3.42 11.59 -6.90
N GLU A 11 3.25 10.42 -7.52
CA GLU A 11 4.25 9.36 -7.56
C GLU A 11 4.10 8.51 -8.81
N TYR A 12 5.23 8.15 -9.43
CA TYR A 12 5.29 7.30 -10.62
C TYR A 12 6.55 6.45 -10.60
N ASP A 13 6.38 5.13 -10.56
CA ASP A 13 7.47 4.14 -10.60
C ASP A 13 6.92 2.75 -10.99
N ASP A 14 7.75 1.71 -11.01
CA ASP A 14 7.30 0.32 -11.15
C ASP A 14 6.34 -0.07 -10.02
N VAL A 15 5.43 -1.02 -10.30
CA VAL A 15 4.38 -1.39 -9.34
C VAL A 15 5.00 -1.92 -8.04
N ASP A 16 6.03 -2.76 -8.15
CA ASP A 16 6.71 -3.35 -7.01
C ASP A 16 7.40 -2.28 -6.17
N THR A 17 8.00 -1.27 -6.81
CA THR A 17 8.64 -0.14 -6.13
C THR A 17 7.63 0.68 -5.36
N VAL A 18 6.52 1.09 -5.98
CA VAL A 18 5.51 1.93 -5.32
C VAL A 18 4.83 1.18 -4.16
N LEU A 19 4.65 -0.14 -4.27
CA LEU A 19 4.05 -0.95 -3.19
C LEU A 19 5.04 -1.26 -2.05
N ALA A 20 6.30 -1.53 -2.36
CA ALA A 20 7.31 -1.93 -1.37
C ALA A 20 8.05 -0.74 -0.73
N ASN A 21 8.24 0.35 -1.48
CA ASN A 21 8.97 1.53 -1.05
C ASN A 21 8.29 2.83 -1.55
N PRO A 22 7.06 3.12 -1.08
CA PRO A 22 6.35 4.36 -1.42
C PRO A 22 7.11 5.59 -0.94
N ARG A 23 7.42 6.52 -1.85
CA ARG A 23 8.20 7.74 -1.55
C ARG A 23 7.34 8.93 -1.15
N HIS A 24 6.12 9.03 -1.68
CA HIS A 24 5.25 10.15 -1.38
C HIS A 24 4.39 9.85 -0.14
N ALA A 25 4.29 10.79 0.80
CA ALA A 25 3.55 10.61 2.06
C ALA A 25 2.09 10.18 1.84
N TYR A 26 1.41 10.77 0.85
CA TYR A 26 0.06 10.36 0.46
C TYR A 26 -0.02 8.88 0.01
N THR A 27 0.96 8.38 -0.75
CA THR A 27 1.01 6.97 -1.15
C THR A 27 1.21 6.07 0.08
N GLN A 28 2.05 6.48 1.03
CA GLN A 28 2.26 5.76 2.29
C GLN A 28 0.95 5.65 3.10
N GLU A 29 0.21 6.76 3.23
CA GLU A 29 -1.09 6.78 3.91
C GLU A 29 -2.11 5.84 3.26
N LEU A 30 -2.22 5.85 1.93
CA LEU A 30 -3.10 4.95 1.19
C LEU A 30 -2.76 3.47 1.44
N LEU A 31 -1.48 3.12 1.36
CA LEU A 31 -1.02 1.73 1.57
C LEU A 31 -1.19 1.29 3.03
N ALA A 32 -0.98 2.19 3.98
CA ALA A 32 -1.21 1.92 5.40
C ALA A 32 -2.70 1.67 5.73
N ALA A 33 -3.62 2.23 4.95
CA ALA A 33 -5.06 2.02 5.11
C ALA A 33 -5.54 0.67 4.57
N VAL A 34 -4.74 -0.06 3.78
CA VAL A 34 -5.13 -1.36 3.20
C VAL A 34 -5.14 -2.43 4.30
N PRO A 35 -6.29 -3.09 4.56
CA PRO A 35 -6.35 -4.19 5.51
C PRO A 35 -5.47 -5.35 5.05
N ARG A 36 -4.52 -5.76 5.90
CA ARG A 36 -3.70 -6.95 5.63
C ARG A 36 -4.51 -8.19 6.01
N MET A 37 -5.24 -8.74 5.05
CA MET A 37 -5.91 -10.03 5.25
C MET A 37 -4.87 -11.15 5.21
N GLY A 38 -4.43 -11.59 6.38
CA GLY A 38 -3.45 -12.67 6.50
C GLY A 38 -2.88 -12.79 7.90
N SER A 39 -3.68 -13.31 8.83
CA SER A 39 -3.31 -14.02 10.08
C SER A 39 -4.42 -13.95 11.15
N GLN A 40 -5.68 -14.21 10.77
CA GLN A 40 -6.64 -14.68 11.78
C GLN A 40 -6.31 -16.15 12.04
N SER A 41 -5.71 -16.38 13.20
CA SER A 41 -5.24 -17.65 13.77
C SER A 41 -5.96 -18.91 13.25
N LEU A 42 -5.23 -19.73 12.48
CA LEU A 42 -5.44 -21.18 12.44
C LEU A 42 -4.49 -21.84 13.45
N VAL A 43 -4.37 -21.28 14.65
CA VAL A 43 -3.66 -21.91 15.77
C VAL A 43 -4.54 -21.77 17.02
N ASN A 44 -5.60 -22.57 17.05
CA ASN A 44 -6.19 -23.10 18.27
C ASN A 44 -7.31 -24.06 17.89
N ASN A 45 -7.05 -25.37 17.95
CA ASN A 45 -8.00 -26.38 18.40
C ASN A 45 -7.27 -27.71 18.65
N GLY A 46 -7.24 -28.10 19.93
CA GLY A 46 -7.18 -29.50 20.41
C GLY A 46 -5.82 -30.16 20.39
#